data_AF-A0A0R1YCT1-F1
#
_entry.id   AF-A0A0R1YCT1-F1
#
_cell.length_a   1.000
_cell.length_b   1.000
_cell.length_c   1.000
_cell.angle_alpha   90.00
_cell.angle_beta   90.00
_cell.angle_gamma   90.00
#
_symmetry.space_group_name_H-M   'P 1'
#
loop_
_entity.id
_entity.type
_entity.pdbx_description
1 polymer ?
#
loop_
_entity_poly.entity_id
_entity_poly.type
_entity_poly.pdbx_seq_one_letter_code
_entity_poly.pdbx_strand_id
1 'polypeptide(L)'
;MATINEIAKELNVSRVRVYQIIAKLPEDLQPNKVNGHYQIEDKDVKSIKEYFTNSSLKLKQDNNGENEYKILNKTLENEVQTLKEQLTNKDEHIKDLTQLLDQSQRLQLDVQNKLNKLENKEIKSYESTFKSDKNKDNINTNQESESPSMDAREANNEKHSNFWSRLFAPK
;
A
#
# COMPACT_ATOMS: atom_id res chain seq x y z
N MET A 1 26.27 -23.48 58.87
CA MET A 1 24.87 -23.01 58.92
C MET A 1 24.88 -21.55 58.51
N ALA A 2 24.75 -21.29 57.21
CA ALA A 2 24.68 -19.93 56.70
C ALA A 2 23.21 -19.48 56.65
N THR A 3 22.96 -18.19 56.89
CA THR A 3 21.61 -17.62 56.68
C THR A 3 21.48 -17.06 55.27
N ILE A 4 20.24 -16.98 54.77
CA ILE A 4 19.92 -16.34 53.48
C ILE A 4 20.45 -14.90 53.42
N ASN A 5 20.49 -14.22 54.56
CA ASN A 5 21.04 -12.88 54.68
C ASN A 5 22.55 -12.82 54.42
N GLU A 6 23.30 -13.81 54.88
CA GLU A 6 24.74 -13.91 54.67
C GLU A 6 25.03 -14.21 53.19
N ILE A 7 24.30 -15.16 52.60
CA ILE A 7 24.42 -15.49 51.17
C ILE A 7 24.09 -14.27 50.30
N ALA A 8 23.04 -13.53 50.63
CA ALA A 8 22.65 -12.32 49.92
C ALA A 8 23.75 -11.24 49.99
N LYS A 9 24.38 -11.05 51.16
CA LYS A 9 25.50 -10.12 51.33
C LYS A 9 26.74 -10.56 50.55
N GLU A 10 27.10 -11.84 50.61
CA GLU A 10 28.26 -12.38 49.89
C GLU A 10 28.11 -12.28 48.37
N LEU A 11 26.91 -12.56 47.85
CA LEU A 11 26.61 -12.48 46.42
C LEU A 11 26.25 -11.07 45.95
N ASN A 12 26.19 -10.09 46.86
CA ASN A 12 25.72 -8.72 46.61
C ASN A 12 24.37 -8.67 45.87
N VAL A 13 23.42 -9.49 46.31
CA VAL A 13 22.06 -9.60 45.75
C VAL A 13 20.99 -9.39 46.83
N SER A 14 19.75 -9.12 46.42
CA SER A 14 18.65 -9.03 47.36
C SER A 14 18.30 -10.42 47.94
N ARG A 15 17.76 -10.44 49.18
CA ARG A 15 17.28 -11.68 49.81
C ARG A 15 16.24 -12.40 48.93
N VAL A 16 15.36 -11.63 48.30
CA VAL A 16 14.35 -12.12 47.35
C VAL A 16 15.00 -12.85 46.18
N ARG A 17 16.11 -12.32 45.66
CA ARG A 17 16.85 -12.96 44.57
C ARG A 17 17.43 -14.31 44.97
N VAL A 18 17.92 -14.44 46.22
CA VAL A 18 18.39 -15.74 46.74
C VAL A 18 17.24 -16.76 46.82
N TYR A 19 16.05 -16.35 47.29
CA TYR A 19 14.86 -17.23 47.26
C TYR A 19 14.47 -17.67 45.85
N GLN A 20 14.55 -16.75 44.87
CA GLN A 20 14.28 -17.09 43.46
C GLN A 20 15.31 -18.06 42.89
N ILE A 21 16.58 -17.95 43.28
CA ILE A 21 17.63 -18.88 42.87
C ILE A 21 17.33 -20.26 43.46
N ILE A 22 17.01 -20.33 44.75
CA ILE A 22 16.63 -21.57 45.42
C ILE A 22 15.46 -22.26 44.72
N ALA A 23 14.41 -21.51 44.38
CA ALA A 23 13.24 -22.06 43.67
C ALA A 23 13.55 -22.56 42.24
N LYS A 24 14.67 -22.14 41.65
CA LYS A 24 15.13 -22.56 40.32
C LYS A 24 16.19 -23.66 40.37
N LEU A 25 16.68 -24.03 41.55
CA LEU A 25 17.57 -25.18 41.72
C LEU A 25 16.77 -26.48 41.53
N PRO A 26 17.39 -27.56 41.03
CA PRO A 26 16.75 -28.87 40.97
C PRO A 26 16.41 -29.36 42.38
N GLU A 27 15.32 -30.12 42.50
CA GLU A 27 14.74 -30.55 43.80
C GLU A 27 15.77 -31.23 44.72
N ASP A 28 16.72 -31.98 44.15
CA ASP A 28 17.78 -32.68 44.88
C ASP A 28 18.84 -31.76 45.52
N LEU A 29 18.96 -30.52 45.06
CA LEU A 29 19.94 -29.52 45.52
C LEU A 29 19.27 -28.36 46.28
N GLN A 30 17.96 -28.46 46.54
CA GLN A 30 17.25 -27.44 47.30
C GLN A 30 17.48 -27.64 48.81
N PRO A 31 17.78 -26.56 49.56
CA PRO A 31 17.89 -26.63 51.01
C PRO A 31 16.56 -27.05 51.63
N ASN A 32 16.61 -27.88 52.67
CA ASN A 32 15.43 -28.36 53.37
C ASN A 32 14.74 -27.23 54.13
N LYS A 33 13.40 -27.22 54.09
CA LYS A 33 12.59 -26.25 54.82
C LYS A 33 12.12 -26.84 56.15
N VAL A 34 12.65 -26.32 57.25
CA VAL A 34 12.26 -26.71 58.61
C VAL A 34 11.61 -25.52 59.29
N ASN A 35 10.39 -25.71 59.82
CA ASN A 35 9.61 -24.65 60.50
C ASN A 35 9.48 -23.35 59.69
N GLY A 36 9.26 -23.47 58.37
CA GLY A 36 9.08 -22.31 57.51
C GLY A 36 10.37 -21.63 57.03
N HIS A 37 11.54 -22.01 57.57
CA HIS A 37 12.84 -21.46 57.21
C HIS A 37 13.70 -22.48 56.47
N TYR A 38 14.51 -22.03 55.51
CA TYR A 38 15.49 -22.89 54.85
C TYR A 38 16.67 -23.12 55.77
N GLN A 39 16.96 -24.40 56.05
CA GLN A 39 18.22 -24.81 56.65
C GLN A 39 19.22 -24.96 55.53
N ILE A 40 20.22 -24.08 55.53
CA ILE A 40 21.22 -24.00 54.47
C ILE A 40 22.54 -24.57 55.00
N GLU A 41 22.92 -25.72 54.43
CA GLU A 41 24.22 -26.34 54.63
C GLU A 41 25.24 -25.80 53.63
N ASP A 42 26.52 -26.04 53.89
CA ASP A 42 27.62 -25.52 53.06
C ASP A 42 27.55 -26.06 51.62
N LYS A 43 26.93 -27.22 51.40
CA LYS A 43 26.66 -27.79 50.07
C LYS A 43 25.64 -26.95 49.29
N ASP A 44 24.59 -26.48 49.95
CA ASP A 44 23.52 -25.71 49.33
C ASP A 44 24.04 -24.31 48.97
N VAL A 45 24.92 -23.74 49.80
CA VAL A 45 25.63 -22.49 49.51
C VAL A 45 26.43 -22.60 48.21
N LYS A 46 27.15 -23.72 48.01
CA LYS A 46 27.90 -23.95 46.76
C LYS A 46 26.97 -24.03 45.55
N SER A 47 25.88 -24.80 45.65
CA SER A 47 24.89 -24.92 44.58
C SER A 47 24.25 -23.58 44.21
N ILE A 48 23.89 -22.75 45.21
CA ILE A 48 23.34 -21.41 44.99
C ILE A 48 24.36 -20.50 44.29
N LYS A 49 25.63 -20.54 44.70
CA LYS A 49 26.72 -19.76 44.09
C LYS A 49 26.98 -20.17 42.65
N GLU A 50 27.06 -21.47 42.38
CA GLU A 50 27.24 -22.02 41.03
C GLU A 50 26.07 -21.68 40.09
N TYR A 51 24.83 -21.76 40.59
CA TYR A 51 23.67 -21.33 39.80
C TYR A 51 23.71 -19.82 39.52
N PHE A 52 24.11 -19.00 40.51
CA PHE A 52 24.24 -17.56 40.32
C PHE A 52 25.27 -17.19 39.26
N THR A 53 26.46 -17.80 39.28
CA THR A 53 27.50 -17.55 38.27
C THR A 53 27.05 -18.02 36.89
N ASN A 54 26.49 -19.23 36.78
CA ASN A 54 25.99 -19.76 35.52
C ASN A 54 24.83 -18.95 34.95
N SER A 55 23.90 -18.48 35.78
CA SER A 55 22.79 -17.62 35.34
C SER A 55 23.26 -16.23 34.90
N SER A 56 24.29 -15.69 35.54
CA SER A 56 24.91 -14.41 35.14
C SER A 56 25.67 -14.54 33.81
N LEU A 57 26.29 -15.69 33.56
CA LEU A 57 26.91 -16.01 32.27
C LEU A 57 25.87 -16.19 31.17
N LYS A 58 24.72 -16.83 31.46
CA LYS A 58 23.60 -16.95 30.51
C LYS A 58 22.98 -15.60 30.15
N LEU A 59 22.84 -14.67 31.10
CA LEU A 59 22.38 -13.30 30.79
C LEU A 59 23.32 -12.55 29.82
N LYS A 60 24.62 -12.91 29.77
CA LYS A 60 25.57 -12.38 28.78
C LYS A 60 25.59 -13.15 27.46
N GLN A 61 25.09 -14.38 27.45
CA GLN A 61 25.00 -15.23 26.27
C GLN A 61 23.62 -15.16 25.58
N ASP A 62 22.58 -14.68 26.27
CA ASP A 62 21.25 -14.38 25.70
C ASP A 62 21.24 -13.12 24.80
N ASN A 63 22.31 -12.89 24.03
CA ASN A 63 22.32 -11.99 22.87
C ASN A 63 21.59 -12.61 21.66
N ASN A 64 20.70 -13.58 21.86
CA ASN A 64 19.82 -14.06 20.80
C ASN A 64 18.83 -12.98 20.34
N GLY A 65 18.48 -12.04 21.22
CA GLY A 65 17.71 -10.86 20.83
C GLY A 65 18.44 -10.02 19.77
N GLU A 66 19.76 -9.84 19.86
CA GLU A 66 20.53 -9.02 18.91
C GLU A 66 20.51 -9.60 17.48
N ASN A 67 20.47 -10.92 17.34
CA ASN A 67 20.31 -11.59 16.05
C ASN A 67 18.87 -11.49 15.53
N GLU A 68 17.86 -11.63 16.38
CA GLU A 68 16.45 -11.45 15.98
C GLU A 68 16.16 -10.00 15.55
N TYR A 69 16.70 -9.00 16.26
CA TYR A 69 16.58 -7.59 15.87
C TYR A 69 17.31 -7.29 14.55
N LYS A 70 18.48 -7.89 14.29
CA LYS A 70 19.18 -7.74 13.00
C LYS A 70 18.41 -8.38 11.83
N ILE A 71 17.82 -9.56 12.04
CA ILE A 71 17.01 -10.24 11.03
C ILE A 71 15.72 -9.45 10.75
N LEU A 72 15.07 -8.93 11.80
CA LEU A 72 13.88 -8.11 11.67
C LEU A 72 14.16 -6.80 10.93
N ASN A 73 15.26 -6.10 11.27
CA ASN A 73 15.66 -4.88 10.58
C ASN A 73 15.96 -5.12 9.10
N LYS A 74 16.67 -6.21 8.77
CA LYS A 74 16.95 -6.56 7.37
C LYS A 74 15.68 -6.89 6.58
N THR A 75 14.72 -7.55 7.23
CA THR A 75 13.42 -7.85 6.62
C THR A 75 12.62 -6.56 6.37
N LEU A 76 12.63 -5.65 7.33
CA LEU A 76 11.99 -4.34 7.22
C LEU A 76 12.64 -3.45 6.15
N GLU A 77 13.97 -3.46 6.05
CA GLU A 77 14.70 -2.75 4.99
C GLU A 77 14.34 -3.28 3.59
N ASN A 78 14.26 -4.59 3.43
CA ASN A 78 13.82 -5.20 2.18
C ASN A 78 12.37 -4.83 1.86
N GLU A 79 11.47 -4.83 2.84
CA GLU A 79 10.08 -4.44 2.64
C GLU A 79 9.97 -2.97 2.19
N VAL A 80 10.70 -2.07 2.85
CA VAL A 80 10.78 -0.65 2.45
C VAL A 80 11.32 -0.50 1.03
N GLN A 81 12.33 -1.28 0.64
CA GLN A 81 12.87 -1.24 -0.71
C GLN A 81 11.84 -1.71 -1.74
N THR A 82 11.16 -2.83 -1.50
CA THR A 82 10.12 -3.34 -2.42
C THR A 82 8.95 -2.36 -2.54
N LEU A 83 8.55 -1.71 -1.44
CA LEU A 83 7.50 -0.68 -1.46
C LEU A 83 7.92 0.54 -2.27
N LYS A 84 9.18 0.96 -2.18
CA LYS A 84 9.72 2.05 -3.00
C LYS A 84 9.71 1.70 -4.49
N GLU A 85 10.15 0.49 -4.85
CA GLU A 85 10.13 0.02 -6.25
C GLU A 85 8.69 -0.07 -6.81
N GLN A 86 7.73 -0.50 -5.99
CA GLN A 86 6.32 -0.49 -6.38
C GLN A 86 5.79 0.93 -6.57
N LEU A 87 6.21 1.87 -5.72
CA LEU A 87 5.80 3.28 -5.82
C LEU A 87 6.36 3.92 -7.09
N THR A 88 7.64 3.69 -7.41
CA THR A 88 8.25 4.19 -8.65
C THR A 88 7.57 3.61 -9.89
N ASN A 89 7.27 2.31 -9.90
CA ASN A 89 6.55 1.70 -11.03
C ASN A 89 5.14 2.27 -11.18
N LYS A 90 4.43 2.53 -10.07
CA LYS A 90 3.12 3.17 -10.11
C LYS A 90 3.20 4.61 -10.62
N ASP A 91 4.21 5.37 -10.24
CA ASP A 91 4.42 6.73 -10.74
C ASP A 91 4.72 6.75 -12.24
N GLU A 92 5.49 5.78 -12.75
CA GLU A 92 5.71 5.60 -14.19
C GLU A 92 4.41 5.29 -14.93
N HIS A 93 3.59 4.38 -14.40
CA HIS A 93 2.28 4.08 -14.98
C HIS A 93 1.36 5.30 -14.99
N ILE A 94 1.38 6.11 -13.92
CA ILE A 94 0.60 7.36 -13.85
C ILE A 94 1.08 8.34 -14.93
N LYS A 95 2.39 8.46 -15.13
CA LYS A 95 2.96 9.32 -16.17
C LYS A 95 2.52 8.88 -17.57
N ASP A 96 2.58 7.58 -17.86
CA ASP A 96 2.15 7.04 -19.15
C ASP A 96 0.66 7.27 -19.39
N LEU A 97 -0.19 6.98 -18.40
CA LEU A 97 -1.64 7.25 -18.48
C LEU A 97 -1.93 8.74 -18.69
N THR A 98 -1.20 9.63 -18.00
CA THR A 98 -1.34 11.08 -18.15
C THR A 98 -0.95 11.53 -19.56
N GLN A 99 0.12 10.95 -20.11
CA GLN A 99 0.57 11.23 -21.48
C GLN A 99 -0.43 10.72 -22.53
N LEU A 100 -1.01 9.53 -22.34
CA LEU A 100 -2.08 9.03 -23.20
C LEU A 100 -3.32 9.92 -23.14
N LEU A 101 -3.70 10.37 -21.94
CA LEU A 101 -4.82 11.28 -21.76
C LEU A 101 -4.61 12.60 -22.50
N ASP A 102 -3.44 13.23 -22.36
CA ASP A 102 -3.11 14.46 -23.10
C ASP A 102 -3.17 14.26 -24.62
N GLN A 103 -2.63 13.14 -25.12
CA GLN A 103 -2.71 12.80 -26.54
C GLN A 103 -4.17 12.66 -27.02
N SER A 104 -5.02 11.97 -26.25
CA SER A 104 -6.43 11.80 -26.59
C SER A 104 -7.18 13.14 -26.64
N GLN A 105 -6.92 14.03 -25.67
CA GLN A 105 -7.53 15.35 -25.62
C GLN A 105 -7.09 16.21 -26.80
N ARG A 106 -5.80 16.20 -27.14
CA ARG A 106 -5.28 16.89 -28.33
C ARG A 106 -5.90 16.38 -29.63
N LEU A 107 -6.02 15.06 -29.79
CA LEU A 107 -6.65 14.46 -30.96
C LEU A 107 -8.12 14.85 -31.06
N GLN A 108 -8.85 14.84 -29.94
CA GLN A 108 -10.25 15.27 -29.92
C GLN A 108 -10.41 16.73 -30.34
N LEU A 109 -9.53 17.62 -29.88
CA LEU A 109 -9.51 19.03 -30.29
C LEU A 109 -9.14 19.19 -31.77
N ASP A 110 -8.16 18.44 -32.30
CA ASP A 110 -7.82 18.49 -33.74
C ASP A 110 -8.99 18.03 -34.61
N VAL A 111 -9.67 16.95 -34.21
CA VAL A 111 -10.87 16.46 -34.89
C VAL A 111 -11.98 17.52 -34.87
N GLN A 112 -12.28 18.12 -33.71
CA GLN A 112 -13.28 19.19 -33.62
C GLN A 112 -12.90 20.40 -34.49
N ASN A 113 -11.65 20.83 -34.47
CA ASN A 113 -11.17 21.93 -35.29
C ASN A 113 -11.29 21.65 -36.79
N LYS A 114 -11.00 20.41 -37.22
CA LYS A 114 -11.17 19.99 -38.61
C LYS A 114 -12.64 19.95 -39.02
N LEU A 115 -13.51 19.40 -38.19
CA LEU A 115 -14.96 19.41 -38.43
C LEU A 115 -15.49 20.83 -38.55
N ASN A 116 -15.16 21.72 -37.61
CA ASN A 116 -15.56 23.13 -37.66
C ASN A 116 -15.04 23.83 -38.94
N LYS A 117 -13.83 23.51 -39.41
CA LYS A 117 -13.30 24.06 -40.67
C LYS A 117 -14.04 23.54 -41.90
N LEU A 118 -14.42 22.27 -41.90
CA LEU A 118 -15.21 21.67 -42.99
C LEU A 118 -16.63 22.24 -43.00
N GLU A 119 -17.29 22.31 -41.85
CA GLU A 119 -18.60 22.96 -41.70
C GLU A 119 -18.52 24.42 -42.19
N ASN A 120 -17.56 25.21 -41.73
CA ASN A 120 -17.37 26.58 -42.21
C ASN A 120 -17.05 26.68 -43.71
N LYS A 121 -16.42 25.66 -44.32
CA LYS A 121 -16.13 25.62 -45.75
C LYS A 121 -17.37 25.26 -46.56
N GLU A 122 -18.15 24.29 -46.10
CA GLU A 122 -19.48 23.99 -46.67
C GLU A 122 -20.37 25.23 -46.57
N ILE A 123 -20.29 25.96 -45.45
CA ILE A 123 -20.98 27.23 -45.24
C ILE A 123 -20.64 28.28 -46.27
N LYS A 124 -19.36 28.54 -46.45
CA LYS A 124 -18.90 29.50 -47.47
C LYS A 124 -19.21 29.04 -48.89
N SER A 125 -19.22 27.74 -49.16
CA SER A 125 -19.54 27.21 -50.48
C SER A 125 -21.01 27.41 -50.83
N TYR A 126 -21.93 27.20 -49.88
CA TYR A 126 -23.35 27.49 -50.11
C TYR A 126 -23.59 28.99 -50.24
N GLU A 127 -22.96 29.84 -49.42
CA GLU A 127 -23.14 31.31 -49.50
C GLU A 127 -22.62 31.88 -50.83
N SER A 128 -21.57 31.27 -51.38
CA SER A 128 -21.00 31.69 -52.67
C SER A 128 -21.88 31.28 -53.85
N THR A 129 -22.62 30.17 -53.75
CA THR A 129 -23.61 29.78 -54.76
C THR A 129 -24.93 30.53 -54.63
N PHE A 130 -25.33 30.97 -53.42
CA PHE A 130 -26.56 31.73 -53.20
C PHE A 130 -26.47 33.20 -53.60
N LYS A 131 -25.27 33.79 -53.70
CA LYS A 131 -25.10 35.20 -54.09
C LYS A 131 -25.11 35.45 -55.61
N SER A 132 -25.16 34.41 -56.44
CA SER A 132 -25.06 34.56 -57.90
C SER A 132 -26.37 34.39 -58.68
N ASP A 133 -27.51 34.14 -58.02
CA ASP A 133 -28.81 34.06 -58.71
C ASP A 133 -29.90 34.86 -57.98
N LYS A 134 -30.24 36.00 -58.62
CA LYS A 134 -31.56 36.66 -58.73
C LYS A 134 -32.35 36.89 -57.43
N ASN A 135 -32.52 38.15 -57.05
CA ASN A 135 -33.64 39.00 -57.48
C ASN A 135 -35.03 38.34 -57.35
N LYS A 136 -35.85 39.03 -56.53
CA LYS A 136 -37.31 39.03 -56.43
C LYS A 136 -37.97 38.16 -55.34
N ASP A 137 -38.82 38.90 -54.62
CA ASP A 137 -40.05 38.52 -53.93
C ASP A 137 -39.95 38.04 -52.47
N ASN A 138 -40.05 39.03 -51.59
CA ASN A 138 -41.07 39.16 -50.53
C ASN A 138 -41.76 37.85 -50.11
N ILE A 139 -41.55 37.43 -48.86
CA ILE A 139 -42.61 37.21 -47.85
C ILE A 139 -41.95 37.04 -46.47
N ASN A 140 -42.37 37.91 -45.57
CA ASN A 140 -42.22 37.86 -44.12
C ASN A 140 -42.87 36.58 -43.56
N THR A 141 -42.28 35.89 -42.57
CA THR A 141 -42.95 35.47 -41.32
C THR A 141 -41.93 34.80 -40.38
N ASN A 142 -42.01 35.21 -39.12
CA ASN A 142 -41.21 34.85 -37.97
C ASN A 142 -41.21 33.36 -37.61
N GLN A 143 -40.10 32.99 -36.96
CA GLN A 143 -39.95 32.03 -35.86
C GLN A 143 -41.21 31.28 -35.42
N GLU A 144 -41.12 29.96 -35.32
CA GLU A 144 -41.18 29.28 -34.02
C GLU A 144 -40.77 27.81 -34.11
N SER A 145 -40.28 27.34 -32.97
CA SER A 145 -39.96 25.99 -32.55
C SER A 145 -40.84 24.89 -33.12
N GLU A 146 -40.23 23.76 -33.48
CA GLU A 146 -40.75 22.43 -33.15
C GLU A 146 -39.68 21.38 -33.45
N SER A 147 -39.19 20.71 -32.42
CA SER A 147 -38.48 19.44 -32.54
C SER A 147 -39.48 18.34 -32.92
N PRO A 148 -39.27 17.54 -33.97
CA PRO A 148 -39.96 16.28 -34.12
C PRO A 148 -39.03 15.13 -33.74
N SER A 149 -39.37 14.46 -32.64
CA SER A 149 -39.12 13.03 -32.50
C SER A 149 -40.00 12.29 -33.49
N MET A 150 -39.44 11.33 -34.25
CA MET A 150 -39.99 9.97 -34.40
C MET A 150 -39.32 9.21 -35.56
N ASP A 151 -38.95 7.98 -35.20
CA ASP A 151 -38.91 6.73 -35.93
C ASP A 151 -38.89 6.67 -37.47
N ALA A 152 -37.87 5.94 -37.92
CA ALA A 152 -37.87 4.91 -38.95
C ALA A 152 -38.65 5.16 -40.25
N ARG A 153 -37.92 5.59 -41.28
CA ARG A 153 -38.19 5.18 -42.66
C ARG A 153 -36.92 4.65 -43.30
N GLU A 154 -36.98 3.37 -43.67
CA GLU A 154 -36.02 2.68 -44.50
C GLU A 154 -35.85 3.41 -45.84
N ALA A 155 -34.63 3.84 -46.13
CA ALA A 155 -34.16 4.09 -47.49
C ALA A 155 -32.71 3.63 -47.57
N ASN A 156 -32.46 2.79 -48.56
CA ASN A 156 -31.24 2.02 -48.74
C ASN A 156 -30.00 2.88 -49.04
N ASN A 157 -28.88 2.27 -48.64
CA ASN A 157 -27.53 2.37 -49.16
C ASN A 157 -26.49 3.17 -48.35
N GLU A 158 -25.47 2.38 -47.99
CA GLU A 158 -24.17 2.72 -47.41
C GLU A 158 -24.21 3.10 -45.93
N LYS A 159 -24.45 2.07 -45.10
CA LYS A 159 -24.00 2.04 -43.71
C LYS A 159 -22.48 2.15 -43.69
N HIS A 160 -21.94 3.37 -43.70
CA HIS A 160 -20.60 3.60 -43.22
C HIS A 160 -20.58 3.15 -41.76
N SER A 161 -20.07 1.94 -41.51
CA SER A 161 -19.88 1.45 -40.15
C SER A 161 -18.91 2.40 -39.47
N ASN A 162 -19.38 3.17 -38.50
CA ASN A 162 -18.54 4.05 -37.71
C ASN A 162 -17.40 3.22 -37.09
N PHE A 163 -16.18 3.76 -37.09
CA PHE A 163 -14.98 3.09 -36.59
C PHE A 163 -15.20 2.40 -35.22
N TRP A 164 -15.94 3.05 -34.33
CA TRP A 164 -16.30 2.54 -33.01
C TRP A 164 -17.21 1.31 -33.01
N SER A 165 -18.15 1.22 -33.96
CA SER A 165 -19.02 0.04 -34.10
C SER A 165 -18.25 -1.21 -34.51
N ARG A 166 -17.07 -1.05 -35.12
CA ARG A 166 -16.20 -2.15 -35.54
C ARG A 166 -15.28 -2.64 -34.42
N LEU A 167 -14.89 -1.75 -33.51
CA LEU A 167 -14.00 -2.07 -32.39
C LEU A 167 -14.71 -2.72 -31.20
N PHE A 168 -15.97 -2.38 -30.98
CA PHE A 168 -16.74 -2.84 -29.83
C PHE A 168 -17.94 -3.71 -30.21
N ALA A 169 -17.95 -4.28 -31.41
CA ALA A 169 -18.96 -5.26 -31.78
C ALA A 169 -18.84 -6.49 -30.84
N PRO A 170 -19.94 -6.93 -30.22
CA PRO A 170 -19.94 -8.15 -29.42
C PRO A 170 -19.62 -9.34 -30.34
N LYS A 171 -18.75 -10.23 -29.87
CA LYS A 171 -18.31 -11.43 -30.57
C LYS A 171 -19.41 -12.50 -30.62
#